data_AF-A0A194WBR3-F1
#
_entry.id   AF-A0A194WBR3-F1
#
_cell.length_a   1.000
_cell.length_b   1.000
_cell.length_c   1.000
_cell.angle_alpha   90.00
_cell.angle_beta   90.00
_cell.angle_gamma   90.00
#
_symmetry.space_group_name_H-M   'P 1'
#
loop_
_entity.id
_entity.type
_entity.pdbx_description
1 polymer ?
#
loop_
_entity_poly.entity_id
_entity_poly.type
_entity_poly.pdbx_seq_one_letter_code
_entity_poly.pdbx_strand_id
1 'polypeptide(L)'
;MPMSIDIVEGALGLLPGTSEPRDQLPEVSSMPPTPSEAGELNVLNPQKDPNMGHHQLRASCIEYQMCNSSSYMDTPIDDNHGQYQMALQFGSGCVRFKRRQWSGNETRRSVPKVVANRSAIGRKEHKVKPASIITDITQRRRYLYKIVKSISTSVYNPYNRTPEVTHLIPSNAPSTPAPRPPEHTNLNMAPLSFETQISQALAENIHPGVVLRAKTKGGRLDYTKAIGPWDTRTIFPMMSMTKLLTSIAAAQAIEQGLITLETDITPYLPTLAAQPILTGFDPDDGKPMLKQRQNTITFRHLLTHSYGQTYTLMDTHLTGRYVRQFGAGEVVAIDGTRSVEETFDVPLLCEPGEAWVYGPGLDWAGLVIEKVSGVTLEEFMAVHIFAPLGIKDMTFFPGRRPGMVERIAGLSVRDEGTGRAVPAPSEMIIVNPAQVKYCQGGGGLFASIDDYLKVVESLLEDDEKLLRKKTAEELLFQSQLHIKREMKLNPWVVGWTPEPTEGYTWSLAGLLTPAGKGHRGKGFLQWGGMYNSSWFIDREAGLTGLFGTCLMPSADAQIEELMKVYELGLYEQLTA
;
A
#
# COMPACT_ATOMS: atom_id res chain seq x y z
N MET A 1 -8.13 42.06 51.03
CA MET A 1 -7.62 42.15 49.64
C MET A 1 -6.20 42.68 49.70
N PRO A 2 -5.25 42.19 48.90
CA PRO A 2 -5.13 40.83 48.36
C PRO A 2 -3.81 40.11 48.78
N MET A 3 -3.76 38.81 48.56
CA MET A 3 -2.54 37.98 48.45
C MET A 3 -1.94 38.15 47.03
N SER A 4 -0.71 37.79 46.66
CA SER A 4 0.48 37.17 47.30
C SER A 4 1.59 37.07 46.24
N ILE A 5 2.88 36.92 46.61
CA ILE A 5 3.94 36.14 45.92
C ILE A 5 5.30 36.42 46.61
N ASP A 6 6.08 35.38 46.98
CA ASP A 6 7.47 35.15 46.49
C ASP A 6 8.26 34.01 47.19
N ILE A 7 9.01 33.30 46.32
CA ILE A 7 10.35 32.66 46.40
C ILE A 7 11.05 32.47 47.77
N VAL A 8 11.69 31.30 47.97
CA VAL A 8 12.97 31.18 48.71
C VAL A 8 13.90 30.13 48.06
N GLU A 9 15.19 30.45 47.95
CA GLU A 9 16.30 29.62 47.45
C GLU A 9 16.95 28.70 48.54
N GLY A 10 17.86 27.80 48.17
CA GLY A 10 18.53 26.87 49.09
C GLY A 10 19.96 27.27 49.52
N ALA A 11 20.60 26.46 50.38
CA ALA A 11 22.05 26.54 50.66
C ALA A 11 22.68 25.26 51.25
N LEU A 12 23.74 24.77 50.58
CA LEU A 12 25.03 24.24 51.08
C LEU A 12 25.15 23.17 52.20
N GLY A 13 25.91 22.11 51.89
CA GLY A 13 26.57 21.18 52.85
C GLY A 13 27.55 20.24 52.14
N LEU A 14 28.78 20.03 52.68
CA LEU A 14 29.91 19.36 52.01
C LEU A 14 30.25 17.97 52.61
N LEU A 15 30.41 16.94 51.73
CA LEU A 15 31.43 15.85 51.67
C LEU A 15 31.81 14.99 52.93
N PRO A 16 32.52 13.83 52.79
CA PRO A 16 32.51 12.78 51.74
C PRO A 16 32.56 11.30 52.27
N GLY A 17 32.49 10.30 51.37
CA GLY A 17 32.91 8.88 51.60
C GLY A 17 32.18 7.87 50.69
N THR A 18 32.80 7.32 49.62
CA THR A 18 33.47 5.99 49.53
C THR A 18 32.59 4.80 49.97
N SER A 19 32.39 3.69 49.23
CA SER A 19 33.01 3.16 47.99
C SER A 19 32.25 1.92 47.45
N GLU A 20 32.27 1.68 46.13
CA GLU A 20 31.91 0.41 45.44
C GLU A 20 33.12 -0.56 45.37
N PRO A 21 33.02 -1.81 44.82
CA PRO A 21 31.92 -2.81 44.77
C PRO A 21 32.41 -4.25 45.13
N ARG A 22 31.52 -5.28 45.11
CA ARG A 22 31.76 -6.64 44.52
C ARG A 22 30.67 -7.71 44.82
N ASP A 23 30.33 -8.44 43.76
CA ASP A 23 30.01 -9.88 43.60
C ASP A 23 29.62 -10.77 44.80
N GLN A 24 28.50 -11.51 44.70
CA GLN A 24 28.45 -12.96 44.34
C GLN A 24 27.04 -13.58 44.47
N LEU A 25 26.69 -14.48 43.54
CA LEU A 25 25.53 -15.39 43.59
C LEU A 25 25.82 -16.63 44.46
N PRO A 26 24.81 -17.43 44.82
CA PRO A 26 24.64 -18.69 44.07
C PRO A 26 23.20 -19.11 43.74
N GLU A 27 23.07 -19.97 42.73
CA GLU A 27 21.84 -20.66 42.31
C GLU A 27 21.50 -21.86 43.22
N VAL A 28 20.21 -22.25 43.31
CA VAL A 28 19.81 -23.67 43.47
C VAL A 28 18.49 -24.01 42.74
N SER A 29 18.64 -24.83 41.70
CA SER A 29 17.76 -25.87 41.10
C SER A 29 16.24 -25.75 40.90
N SER A 30 15.83 -26.36 39.78
CA SER A 30 14.48 -26.63 39.27
C SER A 30 13.85 -27.94 39.78
N MET A 31 12.51 -28.05 39.70
CA MET A 31 11.75 -29.24 39.24
C MET A 31 10.31 -28.87 38.80
N PRO A 32 9.62 -29.64 37.93
CA PRO A 32 8.39 -29.20 37.24
C PRO A 32 7.14 -30.08 37.62
N PRO A 33 6.03 -30.22 36.85
CA PRO A 33 4.71 -29.82 37.34
C PRO A 33 3.65 -30.94 37.38
N THR A 34 2.48 -30.69 38.01
CA THR A 34 1.25 -31.52 37.85
C THR A 34 -0.04 -30.66 37.95
N PRO A 35 -1.21 -31.12 37.46
CA PRO A 35 -2.29 -30.24 36.96
C PRO A 35 -3.64 -30.37 37.70
N SER A 36 -4.71 -29.82 37.09
CA SER A 36 -6.11 -29.66 37.54
C SER A 36 -6.34 -28.41 38.43
N GLU A 37 -7.50 -27.74 38.42
CA GLU A 37 -8.85 -28.19 38.06
C GLU A 37 -9.60 -27.24 37.10
N ALA A 38 -10.62 -27.77 36.42
CA ALA A 38 -11.58 -26.98 35.65
C ALA A 38 -12.76 -26.55 36.55
N GLY A 39 -13.04 -25.25 36.61
CA GLY A 39 -14.20 -24.71 37.32
C GLY A 39 -15.44 -24.66 36.43
N GLU A 40 -16.35 -25.63 36.59
CA GLU A 40 -17.71 -25.52 36.06
C GLU A 40 -18.44 -24.35 36.72
N LEU A 41 -19.14 -23.52 35.93
CA LEU A 41 -20.07 -22.52 36.45
C LEU A 41 -21.49 -22.79 35.95
N ASN A 42 -22.40 -22.89 36.92
CA ASN A 42 -23.72 -23.49 36.76
C ASN A 42 -24.72 -22.63 35.96
N VAL A 43 -25.61 -23.33 35.28
CA VAL A 43 -26.80 -22.80 34.62
C VAL A 43 -27.78 -22.24 35.65
N LEU A 44 -28.13 -20.95 35.55
CA LEU A 44 -29.36 -20.39 36.15
C LEU A 44 -30.03 -19.36 35.23
N ASN A 45 -31.18 -19.73 34.70
CA ASN A 45 -32.26 -18.86 34.21
C ASN A 45 -33.53 -19.73 34.32
N PRO A 46 -34.70 -19.26 34.82
CA PRO A 46 -35.46 -18.23 34.09
C PRO A 46 -36.26 -17.23 34.95
N GLN A 47 -36.43 -16.00 34.45
CA GLN A 47 -37.74 -15.34 34.55
C GLN A 47 -38.18 -14.78 33.19
N LYS A 48 -39.48 -14.89 32.94
CA LYS A 48 -40.19 -14.44 31.74
C LYS A 48 -40.91 -13.14 32.07
N ASP A 49 -40.99 -12.22 31.10
CA ASP A 49 -42.20 -11.44 30.88
C ASP A 49 -42.36 -11.17 29.36
N PRO A 50 -43.58 -11.17 28.78
CA PRO A 50 -43.75 -11.28 27.34
C PRO A 50 -44.10 -9.95 26.66
N ASN A 51 -43.47 -9.70 25.50
CA ASN A 51 -44.09 -8.93 24.42
C ASN A 51 -43.41 -9.26 23.08
N MET A 52 -43.92 -10.27 22.37
CA MET A 52 -43.53 -10.57 20.99
C MET A 52 -44.50 -9.94 19.99
N GLY A 53 -43.99 -9.03 19.16
CA GLY A 53 -44.47 -8.87 17.79
C GLY A 53 -43.72 -9.86 16.89
N HIS A 54 -44.42 -10.79 16.25
CA HIS A 54 -43.79 -11.84 15.44
C HIS A 54 -43.35 -11.33 14.05
N HIS A 55 -42.08 -11.56 13.69
CA HIS A 55 -41.69 -11.97 12.33
C HIS A 55 -40.47 -12.89 12.39
N GLN A 56 -40.69 -14.21 12.24
CA GLN A 56 -39.62 -15.18 12.08
C GLN A 56 -39.25 -15.36 10.61
N LEU A 57 -37.96 -15.19 10.29
CA LEU A 57 -37.31 -15.86 9.17
C LEU A 57 -36.21 -16.76 9.75
N ARG A 58 -36.34 -18.07 9.54
CA ARG A 58 -35.33 -19.05 9.99
C ARG A 58 -34.14 -19.02 9.03
N ALA A 59 -32.94 -18.79 9.57
CA ALA A 59 -31.69 -19.17 8.94
C ALA A 59 -31.13 -20.40 9.68
N SER A 60 -30.88 -21.48 8.94
CA SER A 60 -30.32 -22.72 9.49
C SER A 60 -28.79 -22.69 9.39
N CYS A 61 -28.10 -22.79 10.53
CA CYS A 61 -26.66 -23.02 10.57
C CYS A 61 -26.34 -24.42 10.03
N ILE A 62 -25.24 -24.54 9.27
CA ILE A 62 -24.54 -25.79 9.03
C ILE A 62 -23.09 -25.54 9.43
N GLU A 63 -22.67 -26.17 10.52
CA GLU A 63 -21.26 -26.24 10.91
C GLU A 63 -20.54 -27.26 10.02
N TYR A 64 -19.28 -26.97 9.68
CA TYR A 64 -18.36 -27.98 9.15
C TYR A 64 -17.12 -28.02 10.01
N GLN A 65 -17.03 -29.04 10.88
CA GLN A 65 -15.75 -29.48 11.41
C GLN A 65 -14.90 -30.05 10.26
N MET A 66 -13.61 -29.74 10.24
CA MET A 66 -12.61 -30.54 9.54
C MET A 66 -11.59 -31.06 10.55
N CYS A 67 -11.52 -32.38 10.70
CA CYS A 67 -10.49 -33.04 11.48
C CYS A 67 -9.19 -33.14 10.67
N ASN A 68 -8.07 -32.81 11.30
CA ASN A 68 -6.73 -33.16 10.83
C ASN A 68 -6.47 -34.66 11.03
N SER A 69 -6.02 -35.36 10.00
CA SER A 69 -4.99 -36.43 10.09
C SER A 69 -4.73 -37.10 8.74
N SER A 70 -3.45 -37.16 8.30
CA SER A 70 -2.81 -38.40 7.84
C SER A 70 -1.35 -38.16 7.43
N SER A 71 -0.44 -38.77 8.17
CA SER A 71 0.97 -39.07 7.80
C SER A 71 1.07 -40.25 6.81
N TYR A 72 2.22 -40.45 6.15
CA TYR A 72 2.88 -41.72 5.73
C TYR A 72 4.01 -41.32 4.73
N MET A 73 5.32 -41.40 5.05
CA MET A 73 6.24 -42.57 5.09
C MET A 73 6.61 -43.15 3.70
N ASP A 74 7.90 -43.09 3.38
CA ASP A 74 8.52 -43.58 2.13
C ASP A 74 8.84 -45.08 2.16
N THR A 75 8.76 -45.76 1.00
CA THR A 75 9.87 -46.53 0.39
C THR A 75 9.47 -47.06 -1.01
N PRO A 76 10.43 -47.38 -1.91
CA PRO A 76 10.18 -47.36 -3.36
C PRO A 76 9.86 -48.73 -3.99
N ILE A 77 9.26 -48.68 -5.18
CA ILE A 77 9.30 -49.77 -6.18
C ILE A 77 9.82 -49.18 -7.49
N ASP A 78 10.91 -49.75 -7.98
CA ASP A 78 11.45 -49.51 -9.32
C ASP A 78 10.73 -50.45 -10.30
N ASP A 79 10.20 -49.90 -11.41
CA ASP A 79 9.96 -50.71 -12.60
C ASP A 79 9.91 -49.87 -13.87
N ASN A 80 10.61 -50.35 -14.91
CA ASN A 80 10.72 -49.66 -16.19
C ASN A 80 9.43 -49.82 -17.00
N HIS A 81 8.77 -48.71 -17.36
CA HIS A 81 8.32 -48.38 -18.73
C HIS A 81 7.46 -47.11 -18.73
N GLY A 82 7.91 -46.07 -19.42
CA GLY A 82 7.25 -44.77 -19.39
C GLY A 82 5.92 -44.71 -20.15
N GLN A 83 4.78 -44.72 -19.43
CA GLN A 83 3.55 -44.01 -19.77
C GLN A 83 2.77 -43.63 -18.50
N TYR A 84 2.69 -42.34 -18.17
CA TYR A 84 1.84 -41.86 -17.08
C TYR A 84 0.43 -41.50 -17.59
N GLN A 85 -0.56 -42.30 -17.22
CA GLN A 85 -1.96 -41.86 -17.20
C GLN A 85 -2.33 -41.38 -15.80
N MET A 86 -2.86 -40.16 -15.69
CA MET A 86 -3.41 -39.64 -14.44
C MET A 86 -4.86 -40.12 -14.29
N ALA A 87 -5.09 -41.10 -13.42
CA ALA A 87 -6.43 -41.64 -13.16
C ALA A 87 -7.17 -40.79 -12.10
N LEU A 88 -8.09 -39.94 -12.54
CA LEU A 88 -9.06 -39.29 -11.65
C LEU A 88 -10.27 -40.21 -11.45
N GLN A 89 -10.36 -40.83 -10.27
CA GLN A 89 -11.48 -41.69 -9.89
C GLN A 89 -12.72 -40.85 -9.49
N PHE A 90 -13.51 -40.45 -10.48
CA PHE A 90 -14.85 -39.89 -10.23
C PHE A 90 -15.89 -41.02 -10.12
N GLY A 91 -16.67 -40.99 -9.04
CA GLY A 91 -17.77 -41.92 -8.83
C GLY A 91 -18.88 -41.76 -9.88
N SER A 92 -19.24 -42.87 -10.52
CA SER A 92 -20.51 -43.12 -11.22
C SER A 92 -20.94 -42.10 -12.31
N GLY A 93 -20.59 -42.38 -13.58
CA GLY A 93 -21.21 -41.73 -14.74
C GLY A 93 -20.46 -41.88 -16.07
N CYS A 94 -20.65 -42.99 -16.80
CA CYS A 94 -19.92 -43.27 -18.03
C CYS A 94 -20.56 -42.62 -19.28
N VAL A 95 -19.83 -41.74 -19.97
CA VAL A 95 -20.15 -41.29 -21.34
C VAL A 95 -18.89 -41.35 -22.20
N ARG A 96 -18.85 -42.27 -23.18
CA ARG A 96 -17.73 -42.41 -24.13
C ARG A 96 -17.89 -41.48 -25.32
N PHE A 97 -16.87 -40.69 -25.65
CA PHE A 97 -16.72 -40.05 -26.96
C PHE A 97 -15.60 -40.74 -27.76
N LYS A 98 -15.95 -41.34 -28.91
CA LYS A 98 -14.97 -41.84 -29.89
C LYS A 98 -14.39 -40.67 -30.68
N ARG A 99 -13.06 -40.51 -30.66
CA ARG A 99 -12.34 -39.56 -31.53
C ARG A 99 -12.21 -40.18 -32.93
N ARG A 100 -12.81 -39.56 -33.95
CA ARG A 100 -12.44 -39.80 -35.37
C ARG A 100 -11.40 -38.75 -35.76
N GLN A 101 -10.27 -39.18 -36.32
CA GLN A 101 -9.38 -38.28 -37.06
C GLN A 101 -10.06 -37.87 -38.37
N TRP A 102 -9.88 -36.62 -38.79
CA TRP A 102 -9.96 -36.25 -40.19
C TRP A 102 -9.02 -35.09 -40.49
N SER A 103 -8.39 -35.17 -41.65
CA SER A 103 -7.42 -34.22 -42.20
C SER A 103 -8.05 -33.47 -43.37
N GLY A 104 -7.69 -32.19 -43.57
CA GLY A 104 -7.96 -31.49 -44.83
C GLY A 104 -8.49 -30.07 -44.64
N ASN A 105 -8.05 -29.19 -45.54
CA ASN A 105 -8.54 -27.83 -45.70
C ASN A 105 -10.03 -27.83 -46.11
N GLU A 106 -10.81 -26.86 -45.62
CA GLU A 106 -11.42 -25.85 -46.49
C GLU A 106 -12.17 -24.75 -45.71
N THR A 107 -12.36 -23.61 -46.36
CA THR A 107 -13.03 -22.42 -45.82
C THR A 107 -14.51 -22.39 -46.23
N ARG A 108 -15.44 -22.23 -45.26
CA ARG A 108 -16.64 -21.39 -45.41
C ARG A 108 -17.48 -21.22 -44.15
N ARG A 109 -18.18 -20.08 -44.10
CA ARG A 109 -19.15 -19.69 -43.07
C ARG A 109 -20.39 -20.58 -43.08
N SER A 110 -20.90 -20.99 -41.91
CA SER A 110 -22.35 -21.03 -41.64
C SER A 110 -22.64 -21.08 -40.13
N VAL A 111 -23.77 -20.51 -39.72
CA VAL A 111 -24.22 -20.40 -38.32
C VAL A 111 -25.36 -21.40 -38.07
N PRO A 112 -25.32 -22.24 -37.03
CA PRO A 112 -26.47 -23.09 -36.67
C PRO A 112 -27.56 -22.28 -35.95
N LYS A 113 -28.80 -22.36 -36.46
CA LYS A 113 -30.00 -21.83 -35.79
C LYS A 113 -30.37 -22.71 -34.59
N VAL A 114 -30.84 -22.08 -33.51
CA VAL A 114 -31.51 -22.77 -32.40
C VAL A 114 -32.94 -23.14 -32.83
N VAL A 115 -33.31 -24.41 -32.68
CA VAL A 115 -34.71 -24.87 -32.75
C VAL A 115 -35.13 -25.28 -31.34
N ALA A 116 -36.07 -24.56 -30.76
CA ALA A 116 -36.68 -24.92 -29.49
C ALA A 116 -37.85 -25.87 -29.70
N ASN A 117 -38.01 -26.86 -28.82
CA ASN A 117 -39.24 -27.64 -28.73
C ASN A 117 -39.67 -27.69 -27.26
N ARG A 118 -40.94 -27.38 -26.98
CA ARG A 118 -41.52 -27.37 -25.63
C ARG A 118 -42.44 -28.58 -25.44
N SER A 119 -42.23 -29.32 -24.36
CA SER A 119 -43.28 -30.03 -23.64
C SER A 119 -43.01 -29.90 -22.14
N ALA A 120 -44.07 -29.88 -21.33
CA ALA A 120 -44.04 -29.31 -19.98
C ALA A 120 -44.20 -30.35 -18.85
N ILE A 121 -44.26 -29.84 -17.61
CA ILE A 121 -44.46 -30.55 -16.32
C ILE A 121 -43.17 -31.23 -15.80
N GLY A 122 -42.68 -30.98 -14.58
CA GLY A 122 -43.07 -29.96 -13.60
C GLY A 122 -42.46 -30.23 -12.21
N ARG A 123 -41.67 -29.27 -11.69
CA ARG A 123 -41.30 -29.03 -10.26
C ARG A 123 -40.29 -27.87 -10.21
N LYS A 124 -40.50 -26.87 -9.35
CA LYS A 124 -39.57 -25.74 -9.19
C LYS A 124 -38.50 -26.08 -8.12
N GLU A 125 -37.29 -26.38 -8.56
CA GLU A 125 -36.08 -26.25 -7.73
C GLU A 125 -35.31 -25.00 -8.18
N HIS A 126 -34.92 -24.13 -7.24
CA HIS A 126 -34.00 -23.03 -7.53
C HIS A 126 -32.55 -23.52 -7.58
N LYS A 127 -32.15 -24.07 -8.73
CA LYS A 127 -30.75 -24.37 -9.03
C LYS A 127 -30.02 -23.12 -9.53
N VAL A 128 -29.22 -22.51 -8.66
CA VAL A 128 -28.17 -21.55 -9.06
C VAL A 128 -27.16 -22.31 -9.93
N LYS A 129 -26.87 -21.81 -11.13
CA LYS A 129 -25.91 -22.44 -12.07
C LYS A 129 -24.46 -22.08 -11.67
N PRO A 130 -23.56 -23.04 -11.43
CA PRO A 130 -22.14 -22.76 -11.16
C PRO A 130 -21.36 -22.18 -12.35
N ALA A 131 -21.93 -22.26 -13.57
CA ALA A 131 -21.23 -21.96 -14.81
C ALA A 131 -20.84 -20.48 -15.01
N SER A 132 -21.53 -19.53 -14.39
CA SER A 132 -21.20 -18.10 -14.51
C SER A 132 -19.90 -17.76 -13.76
N ILE A 133 -19.70 -18.29 -12.56
CA ILE A 133 -18.55 -18.00 -11.69
C ILE A 133 -17.24 -18.56 -12.29
N ILE A 134 -17.27 -19.80 -12.79
CA ILE A 134 -16.08 -20.43 -13.41
C ILE A 134 -15.71 -19.71 -14.72
N THR A 135 -16.72 -19.23 -15.46
CA THR A 135 -16.50 -18.48 -16.71
C THR A 135 -15.89 -17.12 -16.43
N ASP A 136 -16.39 -16.38 -15.43
CA ASP A 136 -15.84 -15.09 -14.98
C ASP A 136 -14.35 -15.23 -14.55
N ILE A 137 -14.04 -16.17 -13.65
CA ILE A 137 -12.64 -16.42 -13.21
C ILE A 137 -11.72 -16.77 -14.39
N THR A 138 -12.19 -17.61 -15.33
CA THR A 138 -11.40 -18.01 -16.51
C THR A 138 -11.21 -16.85 -17.50
N GLN A 139 -12.21 -15.98 -17.62
CA GLN A 139 -12.21 -14.83 -18.51
C GLN A 139 -11.32 -13.70 -17.97
N ARG A 140 -11.36 -13.43 -16.66
CA ARG A 140 -10.41 -12.55 -15.95
C ARG A 140 -8.96 -13.04 -16.13
N ARG A 141 -8.68 -14.33 -15.88
CA ARG A 141 -7.35 -14.94 -16.08
C ARG A 141 -6.82 -14.78 -17.51
N ARG A 142 -7.68 -14.91 -18.54
CA ARG A 142 -7.28 -14.73 -19.95
C ARG A 142 -7.07 -13.27 -20.36
N TYR A 143 -7.68 -12.31 -19.67
CA TYR A 143 -7.50 -10.88 -19.97
C TYR A 143 -6.31 -10.27 -19.22
N LEU A 144 -6.02 -10.72 -18.00
CA LEU A 144 -4.78 -10.40 -17.28
C LEU A 144 -3.51 -10.75 -18.08
N TYR A 145 -3.56 -11.81 -18.90
CA TYR A 145 -2.48 -12.14 -19.86
C TYR A 145 -2.24 -11.04 -20.90
N LYS A 146 -3.25 -10.24 -21.28
CA LYS A 146 -3.06 -9.07 -22.15
C LYS A 146 -2.47 -7.89 -21.42
N ILE A 147 -2.89 -7.64 -20.18
CA ILE A 147 -2.39 -6.54 -19.34
C ILE A 147 -0.88 -6.71 -19.11
N VAL A 148 -0.43 -7.88 -18.65
CA VAL A 148 1.00 -8.19 -18.47
C VAL A 148 1.78 -8.08 -19.79
N LYS A 149 1.12 -8.30 -20.94
CA LYS A 149 1.77 -8.29 -22.25
C LYS A 149 1.90 -6.91 -22.87
N SER A 150 0.93 -5.99 -22.75
CA SER A 150 1.11 -4.61 -23.27
C SER A 150 2.11 -3.82 -22.42
N ILE A 151 2.07 -4.02 -21.10
CA ILE A 151 3.05 -3.52 -20.13
C ILE A 151 4.49 -3.89 -20.50
N SER A 152 4.73 -5.10 -21.05
CA SER A 152 6.08 -5.56 -21.39
C SER A 152 6.63 -4.99 -22.71
N THR A 153 5.84 -4.29 -23.52
CA THR A 153 6.20 -3.93 -24.91
C THR A 153 6.58 -2.46 -25.12
N SER A 154 6.52 -1.61 -24.10
CA SER A 154 6.67 -0.14 -24.22
C SER A 154 8.11 0.40 -24.15
N VAL A 155 9.14 -0.45 -24.04
CA VAL A 155 10.54 -0.01 -23.84
C VAL A 155 11.30 0.09 -25.17
N TYR A 156 11.35 1.27 -25.79
CA TYR A 156 12.41 1.60 -26.77
C TYR A 156 12.72 3.11 -26.95
N ASN A 157 13.84 3.53 -26.34
CA ASN A 157 14.83 4.53 -26.80
C ASN A 157 14.38 5.86 -27.48
N PRO A 158 14.51 7.02 -26.79
CA PRO A 158 14.55 8.34 -27.40
C PRO A 158 15.95 9.00 -27.31
N TYR A 159 16.64 9.15 -28.45
CA TYR A 159 17.78 10.08 -28.61
C TYR A 159 17.51 11.09 -29.73
N ASN A 160 17.98 12.32 -29.50
CA ASN A 160 18.01 13.49 -30.41
C ASN A 160 16.67 14.16 -30.76
N ARG A 161 16.49 15.40 -30.26
CA ARG A 161 16.63 16.64 -31.06
C ARG A 161 16.54 17.90 -30.17
N THR A 162 17.51 18.80 -30.32
CA THR A 162 17.38 20.23 -29.98
C THR A 162 16.91 21.02 -31.21
N PRO A 163 16.35 22.23 -31.02
CA PRO A 163 17.12 23.41 -31.46
C PRO A 163 17.01 24.64 -30.53
N GLU A 164 17.98 25.55 -30.66
CA GLU A 164 18.05 26.86 -30.00
C GLU A 164 17.24 27.93 -30.74
N VAL A 165 16.69 28.93 -30.04
CA VAL A 165 16.46 30.30 -30.56
C VAL A 165 16.57 31.34 -29.43
N THR A 166 17.12 32.51 -29.74
CA THR A 166 17.26 33.70 -28.88
C THR A 166 16.39 34.87 -29.42
N HIS A 167 16.16 36.02 -28.77
CA HIS A 167 16.87 36.71 -27.69
C HIS A 167 16.01 37.86 -27.08
N LEU A 168 16.62 38.64 -26.17
CA LEU A 168 16.34 40.06 -25.83
C LEU A 168 15.18 40.47 -24.88
N ILE A 169 15.57 41.31 -23.91
CA ILE A 169 14.78 42.11 -22.95
C ILE A 169 15.12 43.59 -23.21
N PRO A 170 14.23 44.55 -22.88
CA PRO A 170 14.73 45.70 -22.11
C PRO A 170 13.81 46.10 -20.93
N SER A 171 14.43 46.71 -19.92
CA SER A 171 13.84 47.12 -18.64
C SER A 171 13.37 48.59 -18.62
N ASN A 172 12.51 48.95 -17.65
CA ASN A 172 12.83 49.91 -16.58
C ASN A 172 11.61 50.28 -15.69
N ALA A 173 11.86 50.39 -14.38
CA ALA A 173 10.97 50.99 -13.34
C ALA A 173 11.37 52.48 -13.12
N PRO A 174 10.97 53.26 -12.08
CA PRO A 174 10.25 53.00 -10.81
C PRO A 174 9.01 53.96 -10.61
N SER A 175 8.38 54.25 -9.46
CA SER A 175 8.70 54.16 -8.01
C SER A 175 7.44 54.18 -7.11
N THR A 176 7.61 53.91 -5.80
CA THR A 176 6.57 53.74 -4.76
C THR A 176 6.37 54.96 -3.84
N PRO A 177 5.25 54.99 -3.08
CA PRO A 177 5.36 55.15 -1.62
C PRO A 177 4.46 54.17 -0.81
N ALA A 178 4.68 54.09 0.51
CA ALA A 178 4.09 53.11 1.45
C ALA A 178 3.51 53.81 2.71
N PRO A 179 2.93 53.13 3.72
CA PRO A 179 2.16 51.86 3.77
C PRO A 179 0.78 52.01 4.50
N ARG A 180 -0.02 50.93 4.58
CA ARG A 180 -1.04 50.72 5.64
C ARG A 180 -1.26 49.20 5.91
N PRO A 181 -1.61 48.77 7.14
CA PRO A 181 -1.79 47.36 7.52
C PRO A 181 -3.16 46.78 7.06
N PRO A 182 -3.37 45.44 7.13
CA PRO A 182 -4.00 44.71 6.02
C PRO A 182 -5.50 44.44 6.13
N GLU A 183 -6.13 44.25 4.97
CA GLU A 183 -7.39 43.50 4.80
C GLU A 183 -7.14 42.27 3.90
N HIS A 184 -7.75 41.14 4.24
CA HIS A 184 -7.65 39.90 3.45
C HIS A 184 -8.45 40.03 2.15
N THR A 185 -7.78 40.44 1.07
CA THR A 185 -8.37 40.54 -0.27
C THR A 185 -8.15 39.26 -1.06
N ASN A 186 -9.26 38.56 -1.37
CA ASN A 186 -9.28 37.56 -2.45
C ASN A 186 -9.13 38.30 -3.79
N LEU A 187 -7.89 38.49 -4.23
CA LEU A 187 -7.59 38.99 -5.57
C LEU A 187 -7.79 37.86 -6.58
N ASN A 188 -8.58 38.12 -7.62
CA ASN A 188 -8.61 37.30 -8.83
C ASN A 188 -7.28 37.47 -9.58
N MET A 189 -6.24 36.80 -9.08
CA MET A 189 -4.95 36.64 -9.74
C MET A 189 -5.15 35.88 -11.07
N ALA A 190 -4.34 36.21 -12.08
CA ALA A 190 -4.22 35.34 -13.24
C ALA A 190 -3.73 33.94 -12.79
N PRO A 191 -4.23 32.85 -13.40
CA PRO A 191 -3.79 31.51 -13.04
C PRO A 191 -2.28 31.37 -13.21
N LEU A 192 -1.64 30.64 -12.29
CA LEU A 192 -0.20 30.42 -12.34
C LEU A 192 0.18 29.67 -13.63
N SER A 193 1.43 29.81 -14.08
CA SER A 193 1.94 29.18 -15.31
C SER A 193 1.72 27.66 -15.31
N PHE A 194 1.92 27.02 -14.16
CA PHE A 194 1.67 25.59 -13.96
C PHE A 194 0.17 25.24 -13.91
N GLU A 195 -0.68 26.09 -13.31
CA GLU A 195 -2.13 25.88 -13.31
C GLU A 195 -2.70 25.89 -14.73
N THR A 196 -2.18 26.78 -15.58
CA THR A 196 -2.58 26.88 -16.99
C THR A 196 -2.21 25.61 -17.75
N GLN A 197 -0.98 25.10 -17.57
CA GLN A 197 -0.53 23.84 -18.19
C GLN A 197 -1.36 22.64 -17.73
N ILE A 198 -1.63 22.51 -16.42
CA ILE A 198 -2.47 21.43 -15.88
C ILE A 198 -3.92 21.56 -16.38
N SER A 199 -4.47 22.77 -16.43
CA SER A 199 -5.83 22.99 -16.96
C SER A 199 -5.95 22.69 -18.46
N GLN A 200 -4.91 22.98 -19.24
CA GLN A 200 -4.82 22.59 -20.65
C GLN A 200 -4.73 21.07 -20.80
N ALA A 201 -3.92 20.41 -19.96
CA ALA A 201 -3.81 18.96 -19.93
C ALA A 201 -5.16 18.27 -19.62
N LEU A 202 -6.03 18.86 -18.77
CA LEU A 202 -7.41 18.39 -18.63
C LEU A 202 -8.21 18.53 -19.93
N ALA A 203 -8.16 19.70 -20.59
CA ALA A 203 -8.91 19.97 -21.81
C ALA A 203 -8.51 19.03 -22.98
N GLU A 204 -7.23 18.62 -23.01
CA GLU A 204 -6.69 17.65 -23.98
C GLU A 204 -6.98 16.19 -23.59
N ASN A 205 -7.60 15.95 -22.43
CA ASN A 205 -7.85 14.65 -21.80
C ASN A 205 -6.55 13.89 -21.46
N ILE A 206 -5.49 14.59 -21.04
CA ILE A 206 -4.24 13.97 -20.58
C ILE A 206 -4.38 13.45 -19.14
N HIS A 207 -5.26 14.02 -18.33
CA HIS A 207 -5.60 13.50 -17.00
C HIS A 207 -7.11 13.60 -16.75
N PRO A 208 -7.70 12.74 -15.89
CA PRO A 208 -9.14 12.74 -15.61
C PRO A 208 -9.60 13.87 -14.67
N GLY A 209 -8.64 14.41 -13.91
CA GLY A 209 -8.79 15.46 -12.90
C GLY A 209 -7.53 15.51 -12.05
N VAL A 210 -7.37 16.55 -11.23
CA VAL A 210 -6.39 16.61 -10.13
C VAL A 210 -6.96 17.38 -8.94
N VAL A 211 -6.47 17.05 -7.75
CA VAL A 211 -6.58 17.86 -6.54
C VAL A 211 -5.17 18.15 -6.04
N LEU A 212 -4.79 19.42 -6.06
CA LEU A 212 -3.47 19.93 -5.71
C LEU A 212 -3.55 20.66 -4.36
N ARG A 213 -2.69 20.28 -3.42
CA ARG A 213 -2.54 20.94 -2.12
C ARG A 213 -1.08 21.14 -1.79
N ALA A 214 -0.70 22.33 -1.34
CA ALA A 214 0.65 22.55 -0.81
C ALA A 214 0.63 23.57 0.32
N LYS A 215 1.59 23.43 1.25
CA LYS A 215 1.76 24.36 2.36
C LYS A 215 3.23 24.63 2.63
N THR A 216 3.53 25.86 3.03
CA THR A 216 4.84 26.18 3.60
C THR A 216 4.80 26.19 5.12
N LYS A 217 5.94 25.88 5.73
CA LYS A 217 6.17 26.05 7.16
C LYS A 217 5.85 27.49 7.60
N GLY A 218 5.09 27.65 8.68
CA GLY A 218 4.61 28.93 9.16
C GLY A 218 3.52 29.61 8.32
N GLY A 219 2.97 28.93 7.31
CA GLY A 219 1.74 29.36 6.62
C GLY A 219 1.85 30.50 5.61
N ARG A 220 3.05 30.84 5.09
CA ARG A 220 3.20 31.83 4.01
C ARG A 220 2.40 31.47 2.74
N LEU A 221 2.31 30.18 2.45
CA LEU A 221 1.53 29.58 1.37
C LEU A 221 0.59 28.52 1.97
N ASP A 222 -0.70 28.63 1.66
CA ASP A 222 -1.67 27.53 1.73
C ASP A 222 -2.36 27.41 0.36
N TYR A 223 -1.78 26.60 -0.51
CA TYR A 223 -2.21 26.44 -1.89
C TYR A 223 -3.27 25.34 -1.99
N THR A 224 -4.35 25.65 -2.71
CA THR A 224 -5.45 24.72 -2.99
C THR A 224 -5.95 24.91 -4.41
N LYS A 225 -5.96 23.84 -5.21
CA LYS A 225 -6.60 23.85 -6.53
C LYS A 225 -7.19 22.50 -6.87
N ALA A 226 -8.45 22.47 -7.29
CA ALA A 226 -9.07 21.30 -7.89
C ALA A 226 -9.38 21.60 -9.36
N ILE A 227 -9.04 20.67 -10.25
CA ILE A 227 -9.15 20.82 -11.70
C ILE A 227 -9.82 19.54 -12.23
N GLY A 228 -11.01 19.68 -12.80
CA GLY A 228 -11.81 18.55 -13.30
C GLY A 228 -13.01 18.23 -12.38
N PRO A 229 -13.47 16.96 -12.33
CA PRO A 229 -14.71 16.57 -11.65
C PRO A 229 -14.57 16.36 -10.13
N TRP A 230 -13.40 16.64 -9.57
CA TRP A 230 -13.08 16.38 -8.17
C TRP A 230 -12.95 17.66 -7.37
N ASP A 231 -13.10 17.54 -6.06
CA ASP A 231 -12.92 18.59 -5.07
C ASP A 231 -12.00 18.11 -3.94
N THR A 232 -11.72 18.99 -2.97
CA THR A 232 -10.85 18.66 -1.83
C THR A 232 -11.41 17.60 -0.88
N ARG A 233 -12.69 17.24 -1.00
CA ARG A 233 -13.39 16.23 -0.19
C ARG A 233 -13.62 14.92 -0.93
N THR A 234 -13.16 14.83 -2.18
CA THR A 234 -13.15 13.62 -2.99
C THR A 234 -12.19 12.62 -2.35
N ILE A 235 -12.63 11.37 -2.26
CA ILE A 235 -11.89 10.30 -1.61
C ILE A 235 -11.07 9.55 -2.66
N PHE A 236 -9.78 9.45 -2.46
CA PHE A 236 -8.87 8.71 -3.33
C PHE A 236 -8.44 7.42 -2.63
N PRO A 237 -8.37 6.28 -3.35
CA PRO A 237 -7.62 5.12 -2.89
C PRO A 237 -6.14 5.54 -2.80
N MET A 238 -5.60 5.64 -1.58
CA MET A 238 -4.25 6.16 -1.32
C MET A 238 -3.17 5.29 -1.94
N MET A 239 -3.44 3.99 -2.09
CA MET A 239 -2.46 3.00 -2.52
C MET A 239 -1.19 3.17 -1.68
N SER A 240 0.00 3.07 -2.27
CA SER A 240 1.26 3.19 -1.55
C SER A 240 1.51 4.52 -0.79
N MET A 241 0.69 5.57 -0.91
CA MET A 241 0.72 6.70 0.03
C MET A 241 0.35 6.26 1.46
N THR A 242 -0.39 5.15 1.62
CA THR A 242 -0.70 4.51 2.92
C THR A 242 0.56 4.22 3.75
N LYS A 243 1.69 3.96 3.08
CA LYS A 243 2.96 3.59 3.74
C LYS A 243 3.42 4.65 4.74
N LEU A 244 3.29 5.94 4.43
CA LEU A 244 3.66 7.04 5.35
C LEU A 244 2.91 6.93 6.69
N LEU A 245 1.61 6.67 6.65
CA LEU A 245 0.76 6.55 7.83
C LEU A 245 1.18 5.35 8.69
N THR A 246 1.45 4.21 8.04
CA THR A 246 1.96 3.01 8.73
C THR A 246 3.34 3.23 9.34
N SER A 247 4.21 3.99 8.69
CA SER A 247 5.52 4.35 9.22
C SER A 247 5.46 5.34 10.40
N ILE A 248 4.49 6.27 10.40
CA ILE A 248 4.19 7.11 11.57
C ILE A 248 3.69 6.23 12.71
N ALA A 249 2.74 5.32 12.46
CA ALA A 249 2.24 4.39 13.47
C ALA A 249 3.34 3.48 14.03
N ALA A 250 4.26 3.01 13.18
CA ALA A 250 5.43 2.24 13.58
C ALA A 250 6.38 3.06 14.48
N ALA A 251 6.66 4.31 14.12
CA ALA A 251 7.45 5.22 14.93
C ALA A 251 6.77 5.51 16.28
N GLN A 252 5.46 5.72 16.31
CA GLN A 252 4.67 5.89 17.55
C GLN A 252 4.71 4.64 18.44
N ALA A 253 4.61 3.43 17.88
CA ALA A 253 4.77 2.18 18.62
C ALA A 253 6.18 2.04 19.22
N ILE A 254 7.21 2.54 18.54
CA ILE A 254 8.58 2.64 19.07
C ILE A 254 8.68 3.68 20.20
N GLU A 255 8.04 4.85 20.07
CA GLU A 255 8.01 5.86 21.13
C GLU A 255 7.32 5.36 22.41
N GLN A 256 6.28 4.54 22.25
CA GLN A 256 5.54 3.89 23.33
C GLN A 256 6.29 2.67 23.92
N GLY A 257 7.43 2.27 23.35
CA GLY A 257 8.22 1.13 23.81
C GLY A 257 7.61 -0.25 23.51
N LEU A 258 6.60 -0.33 22.62
CA LEU A 258 5.93 -1.58 22.26
C LEU A 258 6.82 -2.48 21.37
N ILE A 259 7.72 -1.87 20.60
CA ILE A 259 8.63 -2.56 19.67
C ILE A 259 9.89 -1.71 19.43
N THR A 260 10.98 -2.34 18.95
CA THR A 260 12.19 -1.63 18.48
C THR A 260 12.50 -2.00 17.04
N LEU A 261 13.29 -1.17 16.35
CA LEU A 261 13.69 -1.42 14.95
C LEU A 261 14.44 -2.75 14.75
N GLU A 262 15.22 -3.17 15.75
CA GLU A 262 15.97 -4.43 15.72
C GLU A 262 15.21 -5.61 16.32
N THR A 263 13.93 -5.44 16.69
CA THR A 263 13.10 -6.55 17.15
C THR A 263 12.90 -7.56 16.02
N ASP A 264 13.22 -8.83 16.30
CA ASP A 264 12.87 -9.95 15.44
C ASP A 264 11.35 -10.08 15.33
N ILE A 265 10.81 -9.99 14.12
CA ILE A 265 9.36 -10.08 13.89
C ILE A 265 8.85 -11.52 13.82
N THR A 266 9.76 -12.50 13.77
CA THR A 266 9.46 -13.94 13.58
C THR A 266 8.44 -14.47 14.61
N PRO A 267 8.50 -14.13 15.92
CA PRO A 267 7.50 -14.58 16.89
C PRO A 267 6.09 -14.00 16.69
N TYR A 268 5.96 -12.86 16.01
CA TYR A 268 4.69 -12.17 15.77
C TYR A 268 4.04 -12.59 14.45
N LEU A 269 4.84 -13.03 13.48
CA LEU A 269 4.43 -13.31 12.10
C LEU A 269 4.86 -14.73 11.66
N PRO A 270 4.19 -15.81 12.15
CA PRO A 270 4.58 -17.19 11.86
C PRO A 270 4.53 -17.55 10.36
N THR A 271 3.60 -16.96 9.59
CA THR A 271 3.55 -17.15 8.14
C THR A 271 4.80 -16.58 7.45
N LEU A 272 5.18 -15.33 7.75
CA LEU A 272 6.40 -14.70 7.20
C LEU A 272 7.67 -15.41 7.69
N ALA A 273 7.69 -15.88 8.94
CA ALA A 273 8.79 -16.65 9.51
C ALA A 273 9.11 -17.93 8.72
N ALA A 274 8.09 -18.59 8.17
CA ALA A 274 8.21 -19.82 7.41
C ALA A 274 8.63 -19.59 5.94
N GLN A 275 8.66 -18.35 5.43
CA GLN A 275 8.87 -18.09 4.02
C GLN A 275 10.32 -18.40 3.57
N PRO A 276 10.50 -19.27 2.55
CA PRO A 276 11.80 -19.53 1.96
C PRO A 276 12.21 -18.42 0.98
N ILE A 277 13.44 -18.49 0.50
CA ILE A 277 13.94 -17.71 -0.64
C ILE A 277 13.75 -18.56 -1.91
N LEU A 278 13.09 -18.01 -2.93
CA LEU A 278 12.97 -18.58 -4.26
C LEU A 278 14.17 -18.18 -5.12
N THR A 279 14.99 -19.17 -5.52
CA THR A 279 16.21 -18.95 -6.30
C THR A 279 16.04 -19.25 -7.79
N GLY A 280 14.95 -19.91 -8.18
CA GLY A 280 14.68 -20.30 -9.56
C GLY A 280 13.61 -21.36 -9.69
N PHE A 281 13.55 -22.00 -10.85
CA PHE A 281 12.77 -23.22 -11.08
C PHE A 281 13.67 -24.25 -11.73
N ASP A 282 13.49 -25.51 -11.34
CA ASP A 282 14.15 -26.64 -11.96
C ASP A 282 13.87 -26.67 -13.48
N PRO A 283 14.89 -26.86 -14.34
CA PRO A 283 14.69 -26.81 -15.79
C PRO A 283 13.97 -28.04 -16.36
N ASP A 284 14.00 -29.18 -15.66
CA ASP A 284 13.50 -30.46 -16.15
C ASP A 284 12.05 -30.70 -15.71
N ASP A 285 11.71 -30.43 -14.44
CA ASP A 285 10.35 -30.65 -13.90
C ASP A 285 9.59 -29.36 -13.52
N GLY A 286 10.25 -28.21 -13.53
CA GLY A 286 9.64 -26.92 -13.27
C GLY A 286 9.23 -26.66 -11.82
N LYS A 287 9.67 -27.47 -10.85
CA LYS A 287 9.49 -27.22 -9.40
C LYS A 287 10.24 -25.96 -8.95
N PRO A 288 9.82 -25.30 -7.86
CA PRO A 288 10.50 -24.12 -7.35
C PRO A 288 11.79 -24.53 -6.62
N MET A 289 12.89 -23.87 -6.95
CA MET A 289 14.14 -24.02 -6.21
C MET A 289 14.08 -23.10 -4.99
N LEU A 290 14.00 -23.69 -3.80
CA LEU A 290 13.79 -22.99 -2.54
C LEU A 290 15.00 -23.18 -1.61
N LYS A 291 15.43 -22.08 -0.97
CA LYS A 291 16.49 -22.06 0.04
C LYS A 291 15.92 -21.54 1.37
N GLN A 292 16.27 -22.19 2.48
CA GLN A 292 15.94 -21.66 3.81
C GLN A 292 16.70 -20.34 4.06
N ARG A 293 15.95 -19.32 4.46
CA ARG A 293 16.46 -18.02 4.90
C ARG A 293 17.37 -18.17 6.13
N GLN A 294 18.48 -17.45 6.17
CA GLN A 294 19.45 -17.47 7.27
C GLN A 294 19.39 -16.19 8.13
N ASN A 295 19.15 -15.02 7.53
CA ASN A 295 19.16 -13.74 8.24
C ASN A 295 17.82 -13.41 8.90
N THR A 296 17.82 -13.04 10.19
CA THR A 296 16.64 -12.57 10.94
C THR A 296 15.91 -11.42 10.22
N ILE A 297 14.58 -11.48 10.18
CA ILE A 297 13.77 -10.35 9.73
C ILE A 297 13.52 -9.46 10.93
N THR A 298 13.97 -8.20 10.88
CA THR A 298 13.71 -7.22 11.93
C THR A 298 12.57 -6.29 11.51
N PHE A 299 12.01 -5.54 12.45
CA PHE A 299 10.99 -4.53 12.15
C PHE A 299 11.52 -3.47 11.16
N ARG A 300 12.80 -3.08 11.27
CA ARG A 300 13.52 -2.25 10.28
C ARG A 300 13.46 -2.86 8.88
N HIS A 301 13.72 -4.16 8.73
CA HIS A 301 13.74 -4.82 7.41
C HIS A 301 12.38 -4.72 6.70
N LEU A 302 11.28 -4.74 7.44
CA LEU A 302 9.91 -4.53 6.92
C LEU A 302 9.70 -3.08 6.44
N LEU A 303 9.96 -2.11 7.33
CA LEU A 303 9.71 -0.68 7.09
C LEU A 303 10.59 -0.10 5.96
N THR A 304 11.77 -0.70 5.73
CA THR A 304 12.76 -0.20 4.76
C THR A 304 12.80 -0.97 3.44
N HIS A 305 11.82 -1.85 3.18
CA HIS A 305 11.79 -2.71 2.00
C HIS A 305 13.08 -3.55 1.82
N SER A 306 13.69 -4.00 2.92
CA SER A 306 14.97 -4.75 2.89
C SER A 306 14.87 -6.18 3.43
N TYR A 307 13.67 -6.69 3.72
CA TYR A 307 13.44 -8.09 4.10
C TYR A 307 13.39 -9.09 2.92
N GLY A 308 13.39 -8.62 1.68
CA GLY A 308 13.66 -9.43 0.48
C GLY A 308 12.46 -9.95 -0.32
N GLN A 309 11.21 -9.73 0.11
CA GLN A 309 10.01 -10.08 -0.67
C GLN A 309 9.58 -8.91 -1.58
N THR A 310 9.07 -9.20 -2.79
CA THR A 310 8.48 -8.21 -3.71
C THR A 310 7.01 -8.47 -3.99
N TYR A 311 6.32 -7.51 -4.63
CA TYR A 311 4.99 -7.75 -5.19
C TYR A 311 5.10 -8.53 -6.51
N THR A 312 4.22 -9.52 -6.73
CA THR A 312 4.23 -10.40 -7.93
C THR A 312 4.02 -9.68 -9.26
N LEU A 313 3.51 -8.45 -9.22
CA LEU A 313 3.39 -7.55 -10.37
C LEU A 313 4.71 -6.85 -10.74
N MET A 314 5.64 -6.72 -9.78
CA MET A 314 6.99 -6.16 -9.98
C MET A 314 7.97 -7.21 -10.51
N ASP A 315 7.76 -8.48 -10.16
CA ASP A 315 8.48 -9.63 -10.71
C ASP A 315 7.50 -10.68 -11.24
N THR A 316 7.16 -10.54 -12.52
CA THR A 316 6.26 -11.49 -13.18
C THR A 316 6.93 -12.83 -13.55
N HIS A 317 8.27 -12.93 -13.43
CA HIS A 317 9.06 -14.07 -13.89
C HIS A 317 9.32 -15.12 -12.81
N LEU A 318 9.75 -14.73 -11.59
CA LEU A 318 9.99 -15.68 -10.49
C LEU A 318 8.75 -15.80 -9.59
N THR A 319 8.50 -14.82 -8.73
CA THR A 319 7.37 -14.79 -7.79
C THR A 319 6.03 -14.85 -8.52
N GLY A 320 5.85 -14.07 -9.59
CA GLY A 320 4.64 -14.16 -10.42
C GLY A 320 4.44 -15.54 -11.07
N ARG A 321 5.51 -16.28 -11.42
CA ARG A 321 5.39 -17.66 -11.91
C ARG A 321 5.04 -18.62 -10.78
N TYR A 322 5.68 -18.48 -9.63
CA TYR A 322 5.44 -19.31 -8.44
C TYR A 322 3.95 -19.35 -8.09
N VAL A 323 3.34 -18.17 -7.98
CA VAL A 323 1.91 -17.99 -7.71
C VAL A 323 1.02 -18.65 -8.74
N ARG A 324 1.28 -18.42 -10.03
CA ARG A 324 0.48 -19.00 -11.12
C ARG A 324 0.54 -20.52 -11.17
N GLN A 325 1.62 -21.13 -10.69
CA GLN A 325 1.86 -22.58 -10.77
C GLN A 325 1.49 -23.33 -9.48
N PHE A 326 1.67 -22.71 -8.30
CA PHE A 326 1.54 -23.38 -7.00
C PHE A 326 0.39 -22.86 -6.12
N GLY A 327 -0.28 -21.76 -6.49
CA GLY A 327 -1.52 -21.32 -5.83
C GLY A 327 -1.36 -20.55 -4.52
N ALA A 328 -0.14 -20.09 -4.20
CA ALA A 328 0.13 -19.12 -3.12
C ALA A 328 -0.28 -17.69 -3.54
N GLY A 329 -0.37 -16.71 -2.63
CA GLY A 329 -0.67 -15.30 -2.98
C GLY A 329 0.52 -14.65 -3.73
N GLU A 330 0.43 -13.58 -4.53
CA GLU A 330 -0.63 -12.59 -4.84
C GLU A 330 -0.93 -12.47 -6.36
N VAL A 331 -2.15 -12.04 -6.72
CA VAL A 331 -2.54 -11.54 -8.06
C VAL A 331 -3.35 -10.22 -8.02
N VAL A 332 -3.93 -9.82 -6.88
CA VAL A 332 -4.52 -8.48 -6.63
C VAL A 332 -4.17 -8.04 -5.19
N ALA A 333 -3.02 -7.40 -5.04
CA ALA A 333 -2.33 -7.22 -3.76
C ALA A 333 -2.95 -6.26 -2.73
N ILE A 334 -3.86 -5.37 -3.15
CA ILE A 334 -4.28 -4.21 -2.36
C ILE A 334 -5.81 -4.03 -2.43
N ASP A 335 -6.57 -5.10 -2.17
CA ASP A 335 -8.04 -5.05 -2.13
C ASP A 335 -8.64 -5.17 -0.71
N GLY A 336 -7.82 -5.50 0.29
CA GLY A 336 -8.17 -5.70 1.69
C GLY A 336 -9.20 -6.79 1.97
N THR A 337 -9.47 -7.69 1.02
CA THR A 337 -10.49 -8.75 1.15
C THR A 337 -10.00 -10.00 1.90
N ARG A 338 -8.67 -10.18 1.97
CA ARG A 338 -7.93 -11.28 2.61
C ARG A 338 -6.96 -10.72 3.67
N SER A 339 -6.54 -11.55 4.63
CA SER A 339 -5.60 -11.12 5.66
C SER A 339 -4.21 -10.86 5.06
N VAL A 340 -3.37 -10.06 5.72
CA VAL A 340 -1.96 -9.84 5.30
C VAL A 340 -1.22 -11.17 5.11
N GLU A 341 -1.48 -12.15 5.99
CA GLU A 341 -0.90 -13.49 5.95
C GLU A 341 -1.37 -14.32 4.73
N GLU A 342 -2.66 -14.32 4.42
CA GLU A 342 -3.23 -15.00 3.23
C GLU A 342 -2.82 -14.33 1.91
N THR A 343 -2.63 -13.02 1.97
CA THR A 343 -2.33 -12.13 0.84
C THR A 343 -0.88 -12.34 0.42
N PHE A 344 0.05 -12.11 1.34
CA PHE A 344 1.49 -12.04 1.07
C PHE A 344 2.25 -13.31 1.44
N ASP A 345 1.59 -14.48 1.37
CA ASP A 345 2.28 -15.77 1.41
C ASP A 345 3.02 -16.03 0.07
N VAL A 346 4.18 -15.40 -0.10
CA VAL A 346 5.02 -15.48 -1.30
C VAL A 346 6.48 -15.62 -0.87
N PRO A 347 7.28 -16.53 -1.44
CA PRO A 347 8.71 -16.60 -1.15
C PRO A 347 9.47 -15.28 -1.37
N LEU A 348 10.53 -15.09 -0.60
CA LEU A 348 11.49 -13.99 -0.75
C LEU A 348 12.36 -14.17 -2.00
N LEU A 349 12.95 -13.09 -2.49
CA LEU A 349 13.96 -13.10 -3.57
C LEU A 349 15.41 -13.07 -3.04
N CYS A 350 15.63 -12.60 -1.81
CA CYS A 350 16.96 -12.55 -1.18
C CYS A 350 16.87 -12.64 0.35
N GLU A 351 18.04 -12.76 1.01
CA GLU A 351 18.13 -12.69 2.46
C GLU A 351 17.83 -11.26 2.96
N PRO A 352 17.16 -11.11 4.13
CA PRO A 352 16.98 -9.82 4.79
C PRO A 352 18.31 -9.07 4.99
N GLY A 353 18.28 -7.76 4.74
CA GLY A 353 19.45 -6.88 4.82
C GLY A 353 20.41 -6.98 3.63
N GLU A 354 20.12 -7.76 2.57
CA GLU A 354 21.02 -7.79 1.40
C GLU A 354 20.74 -6.73 0.35
N ALA A 355 19.47 -6.44 0.07
CA ALA A 355 19.07 -5.54 -1.01
C ALA A 355 17.76 -4.82 -0.67
N TRP A 356 17.57 -3.64 -1.27
CA TRP A 356 16.26 -3.00 -1.31
C TRP A 356 15.40 -3.68 -2.38
N VAL A 357 14.22 -4.15 -1.98
CA VAL A 357 13.25 -4.88 -2.80
C VAL A 357 11.86 -4.36 -2.45
N TYR A 358 11.29 -3.53 -3.33
CA TYR A 358 9.96 -2.97 -3.09
C TYR A 358 8.89 -4.05 -2.99
N GLY A 359 8.10 -4.04 -1.91
CA GLY A 359 7.24 -5.16 -1.54
C GLY A 359 6.32 -4.86 -0.34
N PRO A 360 5.56 -5.86 0.15
CA PRO A 360 4.53 -5.70 1.18
C PRO A 360 5.05 -5.55 2.62
N GLY A 361 6.26 -5.00 2.79
CA GLY A 361 6.89 -4.84 4.12
C GLY A 361 6.05 -4.00 5.08
N LEU A 362 5.40 -2.94 4.57
CA LEU A 362 4.51 -2.10 5.39
C LEU A 362 3.17 -2.78 5.71
N ASP A 363 2.72 -3.76 4.91
CA ASP A 363 1.55 -4.56 5.26
C ASP A 363 1.86 -5.47 6.45
N TRP A 364 3.01 -6.15 6.41
CA TRP A 364 3.54 -6.92 7.53
C TRP A 364 3.83 -6.05 8.77
N ALA A 365 4.40 -4.86 8.60
CA ALA A 365 4.64 -3.94 9.71
C ALA A 365 3.33 -3.44 10.35
N GLY A 366 2.30 -3.18 9.53
CA GLY A 366 0.95 -2.90 10.00
C GLY A 366 0.41 -4.03 10.88
N LEU A 367 0.52 -5.28 10.44
CA LEU A 367 0.10 -6.44 11.23
C LEU A 367 0.91 -6.59 12.53
N VAL A 368 2.22 -6.30 12.53
CA VAL A 368 3.03 -6.28 13.76
C VAL A 368 2.52 -5.24 14.75
N ILE A 369 2.16 -4.03 14.30
CA ILE A 369 1.55 -3.00 15.14
C ILE A 369 0.24 -3.53 15.76
N GLU A 370 -0.61 -4.23 15.01
CA GLU A 370 -1.82 -4.87 15.55
C GLU A 370 -1.50 -5.91 16.64
N LYS A 371 -0.47 -6.75 16.44
CA LYS A 371 -0.06 -7.75 17.45
C LYS A 371 0.48 -7.12 18.73
N VAL A 372 1.30 -6.07 18.66
CA VAL A 372 1.94 -5.46 19.85
C VAL A 372 1.05 -4.46 20.59
N SER A 373 0.07 -3.85 19.90
CA SER A 373 -0.89 -2.92 20.52
C SER A 373 -2.20 -3.57 20.98
N GLY A 374 -2.56 -4.73 20.41
CA GLY A 374 -3.80 -5.43 20.72
C GLY A 374 -5.07 -4.84 20.09
N VAL A 375 -4.92 -3.85 19.20
CA VAL A 375 -6.03 -3.21 18.44
C VAL A 375 -5.76 -3.28 16.94
N THR A 376 -6.76 -3.03 16.10
CA THR A 376 -6.55 -2.97 14.64
C THR A 376 -5.76 -1.72 14.22
N LEU A 377 -5.16 -1.75 13.04
CA LEU A 377 -4.37 -0.63 12.53
C LEU A 377 -5.24 0.62 12.27
N GLU A 378 -6.50 0.44 11.87
CA GLU A 378 -7.51 1.52 11.81
C GLU A 378 -7.70 2.16 13.19
N GLU A 379 -7.85 1.38 14.26
CA GLU A 379 -8.06 1.89 15.61
C GLU A 379 -6.82 2.59 16.16
N PHE A 380 -5.63 2.01 15.94
CA PHE A 380 -4.37 2.63 16.32
C PHE A 380 -4.17 3.98 15.60
N MET A 381 -4.34 4.02 14.28
CA MET A 381 -4.24 5.27 13.51
C MET A 381 -5.34 6.27 13.88
N ALA A 382 -6.56 5.81 14.19
CA ALA A 382 -7.66 6.69 14.60
C ALA A 382 -7.33 7.46 15.90
N VAL A 383 -6.75 6.77 16.89
CA VAL A 383 -6.37 7.37 18.17
C VAL A 383 -5.09 8.22 18.04
N HIS A 384 -4.05 7.71 17.37
CA HIS A 384 -2.72 8.31 17.43
C HIS A 384 -2.36 9.22 16.25
N ILE A 385 -3.11 9.20 15.14
CA ILE A 385 -2.84 10.05 13.96
C ILE A 385 -4.07 10.88 13.58
N PHE A 386 -5.25 10.25 13.46
CA PHE A 386 -6.41 10.94 12.89
C PHE A 386 -7.04 11.92 13.89
N ALA A 387 -7.25 11.51 15.14
CA ALA A 387 -7.81 12.38 16.18
C ALA A 387 -6.91 13.60 16.51
N PRO A 388 -5.58 13.48 16.71
CA PRO A 388 -4.70 14.63 16.97
C PRO A 388 -4.69 15.69 15.87
N LEU A 389 -4.94 15.28 14.61
CA LEU A 389 -4.99 16.17 13.45
C LEU A 389 -6.43 16.60 13.06
N GLY A 390 -7.45 16.08 13.74
CA GLY A 390 -8.85 16.33 13.36
C GLY A 390 -9.19 15.85 11.94
N ILE A 391 -8.62 14.71 11.53
CA ILE A 391 -8.91 14.00 10.28
C ILE A 391 -10.26 13.27 10.43
N LYS A 392 -11.07 13.27 9.36
CA LYS A 392 -12.44 12.72 9.33
C LYS A 392 -12.71 11.83 8.13
N ASP A 393 -12.09 12.15 7.00
CA ASP A 393 -12.20 11.51 5.71
C ASP A 393 -10.93 10.67 5.43
N MET A 394 -10.50 9.85 6.39
CA MET A 394 -9.44 8.83 6.22
C MET A 394 -9.81 7.53 6.93
N THR A 395 -9.69 6.39 6.25
CA THR A 395 -10.03 5.06 6.79
C THR A 395 -9.50 3.91 5.91
N PHE A 396 -9.29 2.73 6.48
CA PHE A 396 -9.17 1.46 5.73
C PHE A 396 -10.54 0.93 5.26
N PHE A 397 -11.65 1.38 5.85
CA PHE A 397 -12.98 0.77 5.66
C PHE A 397 -14.03 1.75 5.10
N PRO A 398 -13.88 2.25 3.86
CA PRO A 398 -14.82 3.21 3.27
C PRO A 398 -16.26 2.71 3.24
N GLY A 399 -16.50 1.41 3.01
CA GLY A 399 -17.84 0.81 3.06
C GLY A 399 -18.51 0.84 4.45
N ARG A 400 -17.77 1.16 5.52
CA ARG A 400 -18.30 1.37 6.89
C ARG A 400 -18.55 2.85 7.21
N ARG A 401 -18.24 3.78 6.30
CA ARG A 401 -18.39 5.23 6.48
C ARG A 401 -19.54 5.77 5.61
N PRO A 402 -20.65 6.27 6.18
CA PRO A 402 -21.79 6.77 5.41
C PRO A 402 -21.40 7.89 4.44
N GLY A 403 -21.82 7.78 3.17
CA GLY A 403 -21.54 8.80 2.15
C GLY A 403 -20.08 8.91 1.70
N MET A 404 -19.22 7.93 2.06
CA MET A 404 -17.81 7.94 1.67
C MET A 404 -17.56 7.23 0.35
N VAL A 405 -18.27 6.14 0.06
CA VAL A 405 -18.11 5.34 -1.17
C VAL A 405 -18.52 6.15 -2.40
N GLU A 406 -19.58 6.95 -2.28
CA GLU A 406 -20.13 7.83 -3.30
C GLU A 406 -19.19 8.99 -3.67
N ARG A 407 -18.20 9.28 -2.80
CA ARG A 407 -17.16 10.30 -3.02
C ARG A 407 -15.85 9.72 -3.56
N ILE A 408 -15.77 8.41 -3.82
CA ILE A 408 -14.54 7.80 -4.31
C ILE A 408 -14.27 8.23 -5.77
N ALA A 409 -13.08 8.77 -6.02
CA ALA A 409 -12.60 9.13 -7.34
C ALA A 409 -12.62 7.92 -8.29
N GLY A 410 -13.35 8.06 -9.39
CA GLY A 410 -13.36 7.05 -10.46
C GLY A 410 -11.96 6.86 -11.04
N LEU A 411 -11.56 5.60 -11.23
CA LEU A 411 -10.29 5.25 -11.85
C LEU A 411 -10.35 5.50 -13.37
N SER A 412 -9.29 6.07 -13.91
CA SER A 412 -9.03 6.14 -15.35
C SER A 412 -7.81 5.33 -15.76
N VAL A 413 -7.69 5.07 -17.06
CA VAL A 413 -6.54 4.43 -17.70
C VAL A 413 -6.06 5.25 -18.89
N ARG A 414 -4.76 5.15 -19.20
CA ARG A 414 -4.17 5.66 -20.42
C ARG A 414 -4.57 4.78 -21.61
N ASP A 415 -5.24 5.37 -22.60
CA ASP A 415 -5.46 4.75 -23.90
C ASP A 415 -4.16 4.80 -24.73
N GLU A 416 -3.57 3.64 -25.01
CA GLU A 416 -2.30 3.50 -25.75
C GLU A 416 -2.38 4.06 -27.18
N GLY A 417 -3.58 4.12 -27.78
CA GLY A 417 -3.77 4.57 -29.18
C GLY A 417 -3.85 6.08 -29.35
N THR A 418 -4.35 6.80 -28.34
CA THR A 418 -4.56 8.27 -28.38
C THR A 418 -3.73 9.04 -27.35
N GLY A 419 -3.11 8.36 -26.39
CA GLY A 419 -2.41 8.99 -25.26
C GLY A 419 -3.33 9.63 -24.23
N ARG A 420 -4.66 9.48 -24.34
CA ARG A 420 -5.65 10.14 -23.48
C ARG A 420 -6.01 9.29 -22.26
N ALA A 421 -6.42 9.96 -21.18
CA ALA A 421 -7.06 9.34 -20.04
C ALA A 421 -8.53 9.04 -20.40
N VAL A 422 -8.94 7.79 -20.19
CA VAL A 422 -10.32 7.32 -20.38
C VAL A 422 -10.79 6.59 -19.12
N PRO A 423 -12.11 6.50 -18.84
CA PRO A 423 -12.61 5.74 -17.69
C PRO A 423 -12.12 4.28 -17.72
N ALA A 424 -11.66 3.77 -16.56
CA ALA A 424 -11.14 2.42 -16.47
C ALA A 424 -12.25 1.38 -16.70
N PRO A 425 -11.99 0.30 -17.46
CA PRO A 425 -12.84 -0.88 -17.47
C PRO A 425 -13.02 -1.45 -16.06
N SER A 426 -14.21 -1.96 -15.75
CA SER A 426 -14.53 -2.42 -14.39
C SER A 426 -13.63 -3.55 -13.88
N GLU A 427 -13.04 -4.34 -14.78
CA GLU A 427 -12.05 -5.38 -14.47
C GLU A 427 -10.68 -4.85 -14.00
N MET A 428 -10.39 -3.56 -14.21
CA MET A 428 -9.18 -2.89 -13.72
C MET A 428 -9.40 -2.19 -12.36
N ILE A 429 -10.64 -2.10 -11.89
CA ILE A 429 -10.97 -1.58 -10.56
C ILE A 429 -10.69 -2.69 -9.54
N ILE A 430 -9.47 -2.68 -9.00
CA ILE A 430 -8.99 -3.76 -8.12
C ILE A 430 -9.57 -3.72 -6.70
N VAL A 431 -10.03 -2.56 -6.21
CA VAL A 431 -10.57 -2.43 -4.86
C VAL A 431 -12.09 -2.30 -4.92
N ASN A 432 -12.79 -3.14 -4.18
CA ASN A 432 -14.22 -2.98 -3.92
C ASN A 432 -14.42 -2.45 -2.50
N PRO A 433 -14.77 -1.15 -2.32
CA PRO A 433 -14.95 -0.50 -1.01
C PRO A 433 -15.89 -1.24 -0.04
N ALA A 434 -16.86 -2.00 -0.56
CA ALA A 434 -17.83 -2.76 0.23
C ALA A 434 -17.33 -4.16 0.66
N GLN A 435 -16.18 -4.61 0.16
CA GLN A 435 -15.62 -5.94 0.45
C GLN A 435 -14.34 -5.90 1.31
N VAL A 436 -13.85 -4.70 1.67
CA VAL A 436 -12.67 -4.52 2.51
C VAL A 436 -12.93 -5.00 3.94
N LYS A 437 -12.10 -5.94 4.40
CA LYS A 437 -12.20 -6.62 5.70
C LYS A 437 -11.00 -6.35 6.61
N TYR A 438 -9.80 -6.27 6.04
CA TYR A 438 -8.54 -6.17 6.77
C TYR A 438 -7.78 -4.89 6.46
N CYS A 439 -7.00 -4.40 7.42
CA CYS A 439 -6.06 -3.30 7.22
C CYS A 439 -4.87 -3.79 6.40
N GLN A 440 -4.54 -3.09 5.31
CA GLN A 440 -3.33 -3.36 4.52
C GLN A 440 -2.39 -2.15 4.60
N GLY A 441 -1.46 -2.18 5.55
CA GLY A 441 -0.57 -1.06 5.88
C GLY A 441 0.34 -0.58 4.75
N GLY A 442 0.48 -1.35 3.67
CA GLY A 442 1.18 -0.95 2.45
C GLY A 442 0.33 -0.25 1.41
N GLY A 443 -1.01 -0.29 1.48
CA GLY A 443 -1.82 0.32 0.43
C GLY A 443 -3.33 0.55 0.65
N GLY A 444 -3.91 0.07 1.75
CA GLY A 444 -5.37 -0.02 1.92
C GLY A 444 -6.11 1.23 2.39
N LEU A 445 -5.45 2.38 2.62
CA LEU A 445 -6.17 3.59 3.04
C LEU A 445 -6.96 4.23 1.90
N PHE A 446 -8.09 4.81 2.26
CA PHE A 446 -8.86 5.76 1.48
C PHE A 446 -8.80 7.10 2.20
N ALA A 447 -8.49 8.19 1.50
CA ALA A 447 -8.43 9.53 2.10
C ALA A 447 -8.88 10.64 1.17
N SER A 448 -9.31 11.77 1.72
CA SER A 448 -9.27 13.05 0.99
C SER A 448 -7.85 13.62 0.97
N ILE A 449 -7.51 14.39 -0.07
CA ILE A 449 -6.19 15.04 -0.17
C ILE A 449 -6.02 16.10 0.93
N ASP A 450 -7.10 16.76 1.36
CA ASP A 450 -7.07 17.72 2.48
C ASP A 450 -6.74 17.08 3.83
N ASP A 451 -7.29 15.89 4.11
CA ASP A 451 -6.95 15.19 5.36
C ASP A 451 -5.58 14.53 5.31
N TYR A 452 -5.09 14.14 4.12
CA TYR A 452 -3.70 13.71 3.96
C TYR A 452 -2.72 14.89 4.12
N LEU A 453 -3.06 16.10 3.65
CA LEU A 453 -2.22 17.30 3.82
C LEU A 453 -1.88 17.57 5.28
N LYS A 454 -2.83 17.40 6.19
CA LYS A 454 -2.60 17.59 7.64
C LYS A 454 -1.45 16.73 8.20
N VAL A 455 -1.26 15.54 7.64
CA VAL A 455 -0.20 14.60 8.06
C VAL A 455 1.16 15.13 7.64
N VAL A 456 1.31 15.47 6.36
CA VAL A 456 2.58 15.99 5.81
C VAL A 456 2.88 17.40 6.32
N GLU A 457 1.86 18.20 6.62
CA GLU A 457 1.96 19.51 7.29
C GLU A 457 2.51 19.37 8.72
N SER A 458 1.96 18.49 9.57
CA SER A 458 2.48 18.25 10.93
C SER A 458 3.95 17.80 10.91
N LEU A 459 4.33 16.94 9.96
CA LEU A 459 5.73 16.52 9.77
C LEU A 459 6.65 17.62 9.23
N LEU A 460 6.13 18.57 8.44
CA LEU A 460 6.87 19.75 7.97
C LEU A 460 7.07 20.78 9.08
N GLU A 461 6.01 21.07 9.84
CA GLU A 461 6.04 21.97 10.99
C GLU A 461 6.92 21.42 12.12
N ASP A 462 7.06 20.10 12.22
CA ASP A 462 7.75 19.42 13.31
C ASP A 462 7.09 19.79 14.65
N ASP A 463 5.75 19.73 14.67
CA ASP A 463 4.88 20.30 15.71
C ASP A 463 4.58 19.37 16.90
N GLU A 464 5.24 18.20 16.92
CA GLU A 464 5.10 17.13 17.92
C GLU A 464 3.67 16.60 18.14
N LYS A 465 2.71 16.87 17.23
CA LYS A 465 1.37 16.25 17.30
C LYS A 465 1.37 14.77 16.98
N LEU A 466 2.32 14.31 16.15
CA LEU A 466 2.43 12.92 15.71
C LEU A 466 3.61 12.17 16.32
N LEU A 467 4.78 12.80 16.40
CA LEU A 467 6.05 12.21 16.82
C LEU A 467 6.90 13.27 17.50
N ARG A 468 7.70 12.92 18.52
CA ARG A 468 8.69 13.87 19.06
C ARG A 468 9.71 14.26 17.98
N LYS A 469 10.23 15.48 18.00
CA LYS A 469 11.14 16.02 16.96
C LYS A 469 12.31 15.08 16.66
N LYS A 470 12.93 14.57 17.72
CA LYS A 470 14.05 13.63 17.63
C LYS A 470 13.66 12.35 16.88
N THR A 471 12.48 11.79 17.18
CA THR A 471 11.99 10.57 16.52
C THR A 471 11.58 10.83 15.07
N ALA A 472 10.93 11.96 14.78
CA ALA A 472 10.63 12.35 13.40
C ALA A 472 11.93 12.49 12.57
N GLU A 473 12.92 13.22 13.09
CA GLU A 473 14.22 13.40 12.46
C GLU A 473 14.95 12.06 12.25
N GLU A 474 15.23 11.33 13.33
CA GLU A 474 16.01 10.09 13.26
C GLU A 474 15.34 9.02 12.41
N LEU A 475 14.01 8.88 12.45
CA LEU A 475 13.32 7.76 11.78
C LEU A 475 12.77 8.11 10.40
N LEU A 476 12.25 9.32 10.19
CA LEU A 476 11.54 9.66 8.94
C LEU A 476 12.40 10.50 7.98
N PHE A 477 13.33 11.31 8.49
CA PHE A 477 14.14 12.25 7.68
C PHE A 477 15.64 11.88 7.58
N GLN A 478 16.05 10.78 8.20
CA GLN A 478 17.39 10.19 8.05
C GLN A 478 17.35 8.82 7.37
N SER A 479 18.50 8.38 6.85
CA SER A 479 18.66 7.07 6.20
C SER A 479 18.49 5.93 7.22
N GLN A 480 17.48 5.09 7.02
CA GLN A 480 17.22 3.90 7.85
C GLN A 480 17.53 2.59 7.14
N LEU A 481 17.82 2.66 5.83
CA LEU A 481 18.22 1.55 4.99
C LEU A 481 19.64 1.08 5.29
N HIS A 482 19.77 -0.21 5.61
CA HIS A 482 21.05 -0.86 5.89
C HIS A 482 21.15 -2.13 5.03
N ILE A 483 21.79 -2.02 3.86
CA ILE A 483 21.85 -3.10 2.86
C ILE A 483 23.26 -3.29 2.31
N LYS A 484 23.56 -4.50 1.83
CA LYS A 484 24.87 -4.85 1.26
C LYS A 484 25.06 -4.39 -0.19
N ARG A 485 23.97 -4.14 -0.92
CA ARG A 485 23.96 -3.79 -2.35
C ARG A 485 23.45 -2.36 -2.53
N GLU A 486 23.86 -1.71 -3.60
CA GLU A 486 23.31 -0.41 -4.02
C GLU A 486 21.79 -0.48 -4.19
N MET A 487 21.06 0.52 -3.66
CA MET A 487 19.62 0.65 -3.87
C MET A 487 19.34 1.05 -5.33
N LYS A 488 18.39 0.37 -5.99
CA LYS A 488 17.99 0.69 -7.36
C LYS A 488 16.49 0.90 -7.41
N LEU A 489 16.09 2.09 -7.88
CA LEU A 489 14.69 2.38 -8.13
C LEU A 489 14.16 1.54 -9.30
N ASN A 490 12.87 1.24 -9.19
CA ASN A 490 12.13 0.50 -10.21
C ASN A 490 11.47 1.52 -11.17
N PRO A 491 11.41 1.28 -12.50
CA PRO A 491 10.64 2.10 -13.43
C PRO A 491 9.17 2.36 -13.05
N TRP A 492 8.57 1.56 -12.16
CA TRP A 492 7.21 1.77 -11.62
C TRP A 492 7.10 2.81 -10.49
N VAL A 493 8.18 3.52 -10.14
CA VAL A 493 8.15 4.56 -9.10
C VAL A 493 7.27 5.73 -9.53
N VAL A 494 6.31 6.08 -8.69
CA VAL A 494 5.40 7.22 -8.92
C VAL A 494 5.96 8.47 -8.27
N GLY A 495 6.07 9.54 -9.07
CA GLY A 495 6.56 10.84 -8.65
C GLY A 495 7.60 11.38 -9.63
N TRP A 496 7.81 12.69 -9.63
CA TRP A 496 8.99 13.27 -10.25
C TRP A 496 10.23 12.85 -9.45
N THR A 497 11.13 12.03 -10.01
CA THR A 497 12.30 11.49 -9.28
C THR A 497 13.63 11.74 -10.02
N PRO A 498 14.14 12.98 -10.04
CA PRO A 498 15.40 13.30 -10.69
C PRO A 498 16.60 12.77 -9.89
N GLU A 499 17.33 11.79 -10.44
CA GLU A 499 18.44 11.06 -9.78
C GLU A 499 19.50 11.96 -9.08
N PRO A 500 19.62 11.94 -7.74
CA PRO A 500 20.57 12.79 -6.99
C PRO A 500 22.03 12.38 -7.18
N THR A 501 22.95 13.31 -6.95
CA THR A 501 24.40 13.10 -7.14
C THR A 501 24.97 11.97 -6.27
N GLU A 502 24.42 11.79 -5.06
CA GLU A 502 24.85 10.76 -4.10
C GLU A 502 23.96 9.51 -4.11
N GLY A 503 23.03 9.41 -5.07
CA GLY A 503 22.02 8.36 -5.10
C GLY A 503 20.92 8.51 -4.05
N TYR A 504 19.86 7.72 -4.19
CA TYR A 504 18.76 7.68 -3.23
C TYR A 504 19.04 6.75 -2.05
N THR A 505 18.38 7.02 -0.93
CA THR A 505 18.22 6.06 0.18
C THR A 505 16.76 5.98 0.63
N TRP A 506 16.49 5.20 1.68
CA TRP A 506 15.17 5.00 2.24
C TRP A 506 15.16 5.29 3.75
N SER A 507 14.20 6.11 4.22
CA SER A 507 13.91 6.30 5.65
C SER A 507 12.85 5.29 6.11
N LEU A 508 12.23 5.41 7.30
CA LEU A 508 11.03 4.60 7.55
C LEU A 508 9.84 5.04 6.68
N ALA A 509 9.77 6.31 6.27
CA ALA A 509 8.59 6.92 5.65
C ALA A 509 8.53 6.83 4.11
N GLY A 510 9.68 6.78 3.42
CA GLY A 510 9.71 6.82 1.96
C GLY A 510 11.10 7.03 1.36
N LEU A 511 11.10 7.46 0.10
CA LEU A 511 12.30 7.73 -0.68
C LEU A 511 12.92 9.04 -0.21
N LEU A 512 14.16 8.97 0.27
CA LEU A 512 14.90 10.09 0.84
C LEU A 512 16.01 10.53 -0.13
N THR A 513 16.17 11.84 -0.28
CA THR A 513 17.26 12.48 -1.04
C THR A 513 18.30 13.07 -0.07
N PRO A 514 19.37 12.36 0.31
CA PRO A 514 20.16 12.72 1.50
C PRO A 514 20.86 14.07 1.42
N ALA A 515 21.40 14.41 0.24
CA ALA A 515 22.12 15.65 -0.03
C ALA A 515 21.28 16.71 -0.77
N GLY A 516 20.00 16.43 -1.04
CA GLY A 516 19.17 17.24 -1.94
C GLY A 516 19.59 17.13 -3.42
N LYS A 517 18.90 17.88 -4.29
CA LYS A 517 19.26 18.09 -5.70
C LYS A 517 18.45 19.24 -6.32
N GLY A 518 19.15 20.19 -6.95
CA GLY A 518 18.50 21.31 -7.66
C GLY A 518 17.78 22.21 -6.67
N HIS A 519 16.46 22.37 -6.82
CA HIS A 519 15.62 23.09 -5.88
C HIS A 519 15.23 22.27 -4.64
N ARG A 520 15.38 20.94 -4.67
CA ARG A 520 15.04 20.06 -3.54
C ARG A 520 16.14 20.08 -2.48
N GLY A 521 15.78 20.41 -1.25
CA GLY A 521 16.69 20.48 -0.11
C GLY A 521 17.19 19.13 0.39
N LYS A 522 18.12 19.21 1.33
CA LYS A 522 18.68 18.08 2.08
C LYS A 522 17.58 17.32 2.82
N GLY A 523 17.54 16.01 2.65
CA GLY A 523 16.52 15.18 3.29
C GLY A 523 15.12 15.32 2.67
N PHE A 524 15.00 15.82 1.43
CA PHE A 524 13.75 15.82 0.68
C PHE A 524 13.18 14.39 0.65
N LEU A 525 11.99 14.24 1.23
CA LEU A 525 11.31 12.98 1.47
C LEU A 525 10.05 12.92 0.61
N GLN A 526 9.87 11.84 -0.15
CA GLN A 526 8.74 11.69 -1.07
C GLN A 526 8.26 10.25 -1.18
N TRP A 527 6.98 10.08 -1.53
CA TRP A 527 6.51 8.82 -2.11
C TRP A 527 5.23 9.00 -2.94
N GLY A 528 4.82 7.93 -3.64
CA GLY A 528 3.66 7.91 -4.52
C GLY A 528 2.74 6.71 -4.32
N GLY A 529 1.48 6.88 -4.73
CA GLY A 529 0.45 5.85 -4.83
C GLY A 529 0.29 5.35 -6.27
N MET A 530 -0.08 4.08 -6.42
CA MET A 530 -0.15 3.38 -7.71
C MET A 530 -0.97 4.11 -8.80
N TYR A 531 -1.97 4.90 -8.42
CA TYR A 531 -2.82 5.66 -9.35
C TYR A 531 -2.29 7.07 -9.70
N ASN A 532 -0.96 7.23 -9.72
CA ASN A 532 -0.24 8.48 -9.93
C ASN A 532 -0.60 9.59 -8.94
N SER A 533 -0.90 9.25 -7.68
CA SER A 533 -0.96 10.22 -6.60
C SER A 533 0.42 10.35 -5.95
N SER A 534 0.82 11.52 -5.44
CA SER A 534 2.13 11.70 -4.79
C SER A 534 2.12 12.75 -3.68
N TRP A 535 3.11 12.64 -2.79
CA TRP A 535 3.41 13.64 -1.75
C TRP A 535 4.92 13.86 -1.61
N PHE A 536 5.29 15.05 -1.14
CA PHE A 536 6.66 15.35 -0.73
C PHE A 536 6.72 16.25 0.50
N ILE A 537 7.83 16.19 1.24
CA ILE A 537 8.18 17.07 2.35
C ILE A 537 9.62 17.52 2.18
N ASP A 538 9.82 18.83 2.09
CA ASP A 538 11.13 19.50 2.09
C ASP A 538 11.23 20.38 3.34
N ARG A 539 11.93 19.88 4.37
CA ARG A 539 12.14 20.61 5.62
C ARG A 539 13.11 21.79 5.48
N GLU A 540 13.99 21.79 4.48
CA GLU A 540 14.96 22.88 4.27
C GLU A 540 14.34 24.03 3.48
N ALA A 541 13.58 23.75 2.41
CA ALA A 541 12.77 24.76 1.72
C ALA A 541 11.54 25.19 2.54
N GLY A 542 11.17 24.41 3.56
CA GLY A 542 9.98 24.65 4.37
C GLY A 542 8.70 24.48 3.56
N LEU A 543 8.60 23.46 2.70
CA LEU A 543 7.49 23.23 1.77
C LEU A 543 7.04 21.76 1.78
N THR A 544 5.73 21.53 1.71
CA THR A 544 5.12 20.22 1.42
C THR A 544 4.08 20.35 0.33
N GLY A 545 3.91 19.31 -0.49
CA GLY A 545 2.93 19.28 -1.57
C GLY A 545 2.34 17.90 -1.81
N LEU A 546 1.14 17.90 -2.39
CA LEU A 546 0.33 16.74 -2.72
C LEU A 546 -0.25 16.90 -4.13
N PHE A 547 -0.08 15.87 -4.95
CA PHE A 547 -0.70 15.73 -6.26
C PHE A 547 -1.69 14.56 -6.21
N GLY A 548 -2.97 14.84 -6.06
CA GLY A 548 -4.04 13.83 -6.03
C GLY A 548 -4.61 13.57 -7.42
N THR A 549 -4.47 12.36 -7.96
CA THR A 549 -5.23 11.90 -9.12
C THR A 549 -5.52 10.39 -9.02
N CYS A 550 -6.25 9.85 -10.00
CA CYS A 550 -6.70 8.46 -10.05
C CYS A 550 -6.54 7.90 -11.48
N LEU A 551 -5.30 7.68 -11.92
CA LEU A 551 -4.97 7.24 -13.28
C LEU A 551 -3.96 6.07 -13.29
N MET A 552 -4.17 5.09 -14.17
CA MET A 552 -3.19 4.05 -14.53
C MET A 552 -2.67 4.22 -15.97
N PRO A 553 -1.49 3.70 -16.32
CA PRO A 553 -0.55 2.91 -15.51
C PRO A 553 0.16 3.75 -14.43
N SER A 554 0.74 3.12 -13.42
CA SER A 554 1.67 3.78 -12.50
C SER A 554 2.90 4.29 -13.25
N ALA A 555 3.48 5.39 -12.78
CA ALA A 555 4.58 6.10 -13.46
C ALA A 555 4.18 6.52 -14.88
N ASP A 556 2.97 7.07 -15.02
CA ASP A 556 2.52 7.63 -16.29
C ASP A 556 3.32 8.91 -16.59
N ALA A 557 4.17 8.86 -17.62
CA ALA A 557 5.11 9.92 -17.95
C ALA A 557 4.45 11.29 -18.21
N GLN A 558 3.18 11.33 -18.63
CA GLN A 558 2.47 12.60 -18.81
C GLN A 558 2.02 13.17 -17.45
N ILE A 559 1.62 12.34 -16.50
CA ILE A 559 1.36 12.78 -15.13
C ILE A 559 2.66 13.17 -14.40
N GLU A 560 3.76 12.45 -14.63
CA GLU A 560 5.07 12.80 -14.04
C GLU A 560 5.51 14.22 -14.45
N GLU A 561 5.37 14.59 -15.72
CA GLU A 561 5.66 15.95 -16.18
C GLU A 561 4.73 16.99 -15.54
N LEU A 562 3.43 16.67 -15.34
CA LEU A 562 2.52 17.56 -14.60
C LEU A 562 2.89 17.69 -13.11
N MET A 563 3.37 16.62 -12.47
CA MET A 563 3.89 16.68 -11.09
C MET A 563 5.14 17.56 -11.01
N LYS A 564 6.06 17.42 -11.96
CA LYS A 564 7.27 18.25 -12.08
C LYS A 564 6.93 19.73 -12.30
N VAL A 565 6.01 20.03 -13.22
CA VAL A 565 5.53 21.40 -13.49
C VAL A 565 4.82 21.99 -12.27
N TYR A 566 4.01 21.19 -11.55
CA TYR A 566 3.41 21.59 -10.29
C TYR A 566 4.45 21.90 -9.21
N GLU A 567 5.41 20.99 -8.98
CA GLU A 567 6.44 21.15 -7.96
C GLU A 567 7.31 22.38 -8.23
N LEU A 568 7.87 22.51 -9.44
CA LEU A 568 8.69 23.67 -9.82
C LEU A 568 7.91 24.99 -9.63
N GLY A 569 6.64 25.00 -10.03
CA GLY A 569 5.75 26.14 -9.84
C GLY A 569 5.52 26.53 -8.38
N LEU A 570 5.51 25.57 -7.44
CA LEU A 570 5.47 25.87 -6.00
C LEU A 570 6.79 26.47 -5.50
N TYR A 571 7.94 25.97 -5.96
CA TYR A 571 9.24 26.52 -5.57
C TYR A 571 9.47 27.93 -6.12
N GLU A 572 8.93 28.26 -7.31
CA GLU A 572 8.88 29.63 -7.83
C GLU A 572 8.07 30.57 -6.90
N GLN A 573 6.95 30.10 -6.32
CA GLN A 573 6.21 30.89 -5.30
C GLN A 573 6.98 31.06 -3.98
N LEU A 574 8.05 30.28 -3.73
CA LEU A 574 8.89 30.50 -2.55
C LEU A 574 9.88 31.65 -2.74
N THR A 575 10.29 31.94 -3.96
CA THR A 575 11.30 32.97 -4.28
C THR A 575 10.68 34.32 -4.65
N ALA A 576 9.37 34.35 -4.94
CA ALA A 576 8.54 35.55 -5.04
C ALA A 576 8.11 36.09 -3.66
#